data_AF-A0A6A5T569-F1
#
_entry.id   AF-A0A6A5T569-F1
#
_cell.length_a   1.000
_cell.length_b   1.000
_cell.length_c   1.000
_cell.angle_alpha   90.00
_cell.angle_beta   90.00
_cell.angle_gamma   90.00
#
_symmetry.space_group_name_H-M   'P 1'
#
loop_
_entity.id
_entity.type
_entity.pdbx_description
1 polymer ?
#
loop_
_entity_poly.entity_id
_entity_poly.type
_entity_poly.pdbx_seq_one_letter_code
_entity_poly.pdbx_strand_id
1 'polypeptide(L)'
;EVMHLSNITNLLIFYNKIVIPPCNYSFLVNKTKELFKLTYTITSIRISATIRLNKHFIIMNLLLVRLISSILTVESWHDIFF
;
A
#
# COMPACT_ATOMS: atom_id res chain seq x y z
N GLU A 1 9.33 -3.16 0.19
CA GLU A 1 8.36 -2.86 -0.90
C GLU A 1 8.22 -3.97 -1.95
N VAL A 2 9.31 -4.38 -2.62
CA VAL A 2 9.26 -5.38 -3.73
C VAL A 2 8.60 -6.71 -3.33
N MET A 3 8.88 -7.19 -2.11
CA MET A 3 8.32 -8.45 -1.61
C MET A 3 6.81 -8.36 -1.34
N HIS A 4 6.30 -7.20 -0.92
CA HIS A 4 4.85 -6.98 -0.73
C HIS A 4 4.10 -6.90 -2.06
N LEU A 5 4.70 -6.28 -3.09
CA LEU A 5 4.14 -6.23 -4.44
C LEU A 5 3.98 -7.65 -5.00
N SER A 6 5.04 -8.46 -4.97
CA SER A 6 5.00 -9.86 -5.44
C SER A 6 3.92 -10.67 -4.70
N ASN A 7 3.79 -10.49 -3.39
CA ASN A 7 2.81 -11.21 -2.60
C ASN A 7 1.36 -10.82 -2.96
N ILE A 8 1.09 -9.54 -3.19
CA ILE A 8 -0.23 -9.07 -3.64
C ILE A 8 -0.54 -9.59 -5.05
N THR A 9 0.44 -9.54 -5.96
CA THR A 9 0.28 -10.04 -7.34
C THR A 9 -0.05 -11.53 -7.34
N ASN A 10 0.70 -12.35 -6.60
CA ASN A 10 0.45 -13.78 -6.48
C ASN A 10 -0.94 -14.07 -5.88
N LEU A 11 -1.37 -13.25 -4.92
CA LEU A 11 -2.69 -13.38 -4.30
C LEU A 11 -3.81 -13.05 -5.30
N LEU A 12 -3.67 -11.97 -6.06
CA LEU A 12 -4.67 -11.60 -7.09
C LEU A 12 -4.77 -12.68 -8.17
N ILE A 13 -3.63 -13.24 -8.59
CA ILE A 13 -3.58 -14.38 -9.52
C ILE A 13 -4.31 -15.60 -8.92
N PHE A 14 -4.04 -15.94 -7.67
CA PHE A 14 -4.71 -17.06 -6.97
C PHE A 14 -6.24 -16.92 -6.96
N TYR A 15 -6.77 -15.70 -6.82
CA TYR A 15 -8.20 -15.42 -6.87
C TYR A 15 -8.76 -15.18 -8.28
N ASN A 16 -8.00 -15.48 -9.34
CA ASN A 16 -8.35 -15.20 -10.74
C ASN A 16 -8.79 -13.73 -10.96
N LYS A 17 -8.11 -12.79 -10.29
CA LYS A 17 -8.33 -11.35 -10.46
C LYS A 17 -7.27 -10.77 -11.39
N ILE A 18 -7.71 -9.82 -12.22
CA ILE A 18 -6.83 -9.08 -13.11
C ILE A 18 -5.90 -8.20 -12.25
N VAL A 19 -4.60 -8.33 -12.49
CA VAL A 19 -3.58 -7.47 -11.88
C VAL A 19 -3.48 -6.20 -12.73
N ILE A 20 -3.78 -5.05 -12.13
CA ILE A 20 -3.60 -3.76 -12.79
C ILE A 20 -2.11 -3.41 -12.72
N PRO A 21 -1.45 -3.13 -13.86
CA PRO A 21 -0.05 -2.74 -13.86
C PRO A 21 0.15 -1.41 -13.13
N PRO A 22 1.34 -1.17 -12.54
CA PRO A 22 1.63 0.10 -11.90
C PRO A 22 1.54 1.25 -12.92
N CYS A 23 0.85 2.33 -12.54
CA CYS A 23 0.84 3.55 -13.32
C CYS A 23 2.14 4.33 -13.06
N ASN A 24 2.82 4.78 -14.12
CA ASN A 24 3.99 5.63 -14.01
C ASN A 24 3.57 7.08 -13.75
N TYR A 25 3.23 7.38 -12.50
CA TYR A 25 2.98 8.75 -12.08
C TYR A 25 4.29 9.53 -11.96
N SER A 26 4.31 10.75 -12.47
CA SER A 26 5.41 11.69 -12.32
C SER A 26 4.88 12.97 -11.70
N PHE A 27 5.56 13.47 -10.66
CA PHE A 27 5.19 14.69 -9.97
C PHE A 27 6.31 15.72 -10.13
N LEU A 28 5.96 16.92 -10.59
CA LEU A 28 6.88 18.05 -10.60
C LEU A 28 7.03 18.55 -9.16
N VAL A 29 8.27 18.49 -8.65
CA VAL A 29 8.60 18.93 -7.29
C VAL A 29 9.80 19.84 -7.38
N ASN A 30 9.63 21.11 -7.00
CA ASN A 30 10.66 22.13 -7.18
C ASN A 30 11.43 22.41 -5.88
N LYS A 31 10.87 22.02 -4.72
CA LYS A 31 11.46 22.25 -3.40
C LYS A 31 11.42 20.98 -2.55
N THR A 32 12.42 20.81 -1.68
CA THR A 32 12.46 19.71 -0.71
C THR A 32 11.22 19.67 0.19
N LYS A 33 10.71 20.84 0.61
CA LYS A 33 9.45 20.93 1.38
C LYS A 33 8.23 20.39 0.63
N GLU A 34 8.18 20.58 -0.69
CA GLU A 34 7.11 20.03 -1.53
C GLU A 34 7.24 18.52 -1.66
N LEU A 35 8.48 18.00 -1.71
CA LEU A 35 8.75 16.56 -1.69
C LEU A 35 8.21 15.92 -0.41
N PHE A 36 8.55 16.46 0.77
CA PHE A 36 8.07 15.92 2.05
C PHE A 36 6.54 15.97 2.16
N LYS A 37 5.91 17.05 1.68
CA LYS A 37 4.44 17.15 1.68
C LYS A 37 3.81 16.11 0.74
N LEU A 38 4.42 15.90 -0.43
CA LEU A 38 3.96 14.91 -1.40
C LEU A 38 4.11 13.48 -0.83
N THR A 39 5.27 13.15 -0.27
CA THR A 39 5.52 11.84 0.33
C THR A 39 4.55 11.57 1.48
N TYR A 40 4.34 12.54 2.38
CA TYR A 40 3.35 12.43 3.45
C TYR A 40 1.93 12.16 2.91
N THR A 41 1.53 12.91 1.87
CA THR A 41 0.21 12.72 1.25
C THR A 41 0.05 11.33 0.65
N ILE A 42 1.06 10.84 -0.07
CA ILE A 42 1.05 9.51 -0.68
C ILE A 42 1.01 8.43 0.40
N THR A 43 1.83 8.55 1.44
CA THR A 43 1.88 7.59 2.57
C THR A 43 0.54 7.55 3.30
N SER A 44 -0.05 8.70 3.61
CA SER A 44 -1.36 8.79 4.27
C SER A 44 -2.50 8.12 3.47
N ILE A 45 -2.53 8.36 2.15
CA ILE A 45 -3.51 7.73 1.26
C ILE A 45 -3.30 6.22 1.20
N ARG A 46 -2.04 5.76 1.11
CA ARG A 46 -1.69 4.33 1.13
C ARG A 46 -2.16 3.66 2.42
N ILE A 47 -1.80 4.20 3.58
CA ILE A 47 -2.23 3.69 4.89
C ILE A 47 -3.76 3.61 4.97
N SER A 48 -4.46 4.67 4.56
CA SER A 48 -5.92 4.72 4.58
C SER A 48 -6.56 3.65 3.67
N ALA A 49 -5.99 3.43 2.49
CA ALA A 49 -6.44 2.38 1.57
C ALA A 49 -6.20 0.99 2.15
N THR A 50 -5.01 0.75 2.71
CA THR A 50 -4.63 -0.52 3.35
C THR A 50 -5.54 -0.84 4.54
N ILE A 51 -5.90 0.14 5.39
CA ILE A 51 -6.84 -0.04 6.50
C ILE A 51 -8.24 -0.43 5.99
N ARG A 52 -8.77 0.28 4.99
CA ARG A 52 -10.08 -0.05 4.41
C ARG A 52 -10.12 -1.45 3.84
N LEU A 53 -9.06 -1.83 3.14
CA LEU A 53 -8.91 -3.14 2.53
C LEU A 53 -8.78 -4.24 3.60
N ASN A 54 -8.07 -3.99 4.70
CA ASN A 54 -8.02 -4.90 5.84
C ASN A 54 -9.41 -5.13 6.45
N LYS A 55 -10.19 -4.05 6.66
CA LYS A 55 -11.56 -4.14 7.18
C LYS A 55 -12.48 -5.01 6.31
N HIS A 56 -12.36 -4.94 4.99
CA HIS A 56 -13.12 -5.79 4.08
C HIS A 56 -12.68 -7.26 4.14
N PHE A 57 -11.38 -7.52 4.31
CA PHE A 57 -10.87 -8.90 4.35
C PHE A 57 -11.10 -9.62 5.67
N ILE A 58 -11.32 -8.91 6.79
CA ILE A 58 -11.68 -9.51 8.08
C ILE A 58 -12.88 -10.44 7.97
N ILE A 59 -13.81 -10.14 7.06
CA ILE A 59 -15.04 -10.92 6.88
C ILE A 59 -14.81 -12.12 5.94
N MET A 60 -13.75 -12.11 5.11
CA MET A 60 -13.58 -13.04 4.00
C MET A 60 -12.49 -14.10 4.24
N ASN A 61 -11.32 -13.73 4.79
CA ASN A 61 -10.21 -14.67 4.96
C ASN A 61 -9.12 -14.14 5.94
N LEU A 62 -8.82 -14.93 6.98
CA LEU A 62 -7.83 -14.60 8.02
C LEU A 62 -6.39 -14.47 7.49
N LEU A 63 -6.01 -15.26 6.48
CA LEU A 63 -4.66 -15.20 5.89
C LEU A 63 -4.42 -13.89 5.13
N LEU A 64 -5.46 -13.39 4.48
CA LEU A 64 -5.46 -12.09 3.80
C LEU A 64 -5.28 -10.94 4.80
N VAL A 65 -6.00 -10.99 5.92
CA VAL A 65 -5.86 -10.02 7.01
C VAL A 65 -4.43 -9.96 7.52
N ARG A 66 -3.79 -11.12 7.74
CA ARG A 66 -2.40 -11.19 8.20
C ARG A 66 -1.43 -10.51 7.22
N LEU A 67 -1.58 -10.78 5.93
CA LEU A 67 -0.73 -10.20 4.89
C LEU A 67 -0.90 -8.68 4.82
N ILE A 68 -2.14 -8.20 4.80
CA ILE A 68 -2.44 -6.76 4.74
C ILE A 68 -2.03 -6.05 6.02
N SER A 69 -2.19 -6.68 7.18
CA SER A 69 -1.74 -6.11 8.46
C SER A 69 -0.22 -5.98 8.50
N SER A 70 0.53 -6.93 7.92
CA SER A 70 1.98 -6.82 7.80
C SER A 70 2.42 -5.65 6.93
N ILE A 71 1.70 -5.39 5.83
CA ILE A 71 1.93 -4.22 4.96
C ILE A 71 1.63 -2.94 5.71
N LEU A 72 0.50 -2.88 6.41
CA LEU A 72 0.10 -1.72 7.20
C LEU A 72 1.14 -1.36 8.25
N THR A 73 1.73 -2.37 8.90
CA THR A 73 2.75 -2.15 9.94
C THR A 73 4.01 -1.56 9.33
N VAL A 74 4.44 -2.05 8.17
CA VAL A 74 5.59 -1.48 7.45
C VAL A 74 5.29 -0.05 7.00
N GLU A 75 4.13 0.21 6.42
CA GLU A 75 3.74 1.56 5.96
C GLU A 75 3.63 2.57 7.13
N SER A 76 3.07 2.16 8.26
CA SER A 76 2.96 3.02 9.45
C SER A 76 4.31 3.32 10.08
N TRP A 77 5.27 2.41 10.00
CA TRP A 77 6.65 2.70 10.42
C TRP A 77 7.28 3.78 9.55
N HIS A 78 7.09 3.73 8.22
CA HIS A 78 7.61 4.78 7.34
C HIS A 78 6.99 6.15 7.65
N ASP A 79 5.72 6.22 8.06
CA ASP A 79 5.04 7.47 8.46
C ASP A 79 5.59 8.05 9.78
N ILE A 80 6.15 7.24 10.67
CA ILE A 80 6.76 7.72 11.93
C ILE A 80 8.13 8.38 11.68
N PHE A 81 8.84 7.96 10.62
CA PHE A 81 10.19 8.45 10.30
C PHE A 81 10.23 9.62 9.32
N PHE A 82 9.11 10.01 8.72
CA PHE A 82 8.99 11.09 7.74
C PHE A 82 8.03 12.19 8.20
#